data_AF-A0A9D7IBB9-F1
#
_entry.id   AF-A0A9D7IBB9-F1
#
_cell.length_a   1.000
_cell.length_b   1.000
_cell.length_c   1.000
_cell.angle_alpha   90.00
_cell.angle_beta   90.00
_cell.angle_gamma   90.00
#
_symmetry.space_group_name_H-M   'P 1'
#
loop_
_entity.id
_entity.type
_entity.pdbx_description
1 polymer ?
#
loop_
_entity_poly.entity_id
_entity_poly.type
_entity_poly.pdbx_seq_one_letter_code
_entity_poly.pdbx_strand_id
1 'polypeptide(L)'
;MKKLLILILLSAIYSFSYGQGQAELQAINSKSKTIYIKAEALDQLMISLRPFENKHGDGIDTLLMDTYLTISKGYAENNHFKQGYEVYNKYLSYKIASLQLYKSKTIANAASSINTRRQKDNAAQLELQNSINQLTIDIDDLGSDRSAFKKYFSLAIIILSLIFASMLVNYGIKFKNLKNTIKENKDSMLTNHRLGTLGRFAKGYQKETFKSIVATENTIAQIKSEIKSSTDPNFKKADLLCSSILKATSELKGINI
;
A
#
# COMPACT_ATOMS: atom_id res chain seq x y z
N MET A 1 -43.35 -17.29 37.22
CA MET A 1 -43.23 -17.23 38.70
C MET A 1 -43.21 -18.60 39.38
N LYS A 2 -44.19 -19.50 39.17
CA LYS A 2 -44.19 -20.84 39.81
C LYS A 2 -42.89 -21.66 39.62
N LYS A 3 -42.31 -21.67 38.42
CA LYS A 3 -41.04 -22.40 38.13
C LYS A 3 -39.82 -21.82 38.86
N LEU A 4 -39.78 -20.50 39.06
CA LEU A 4 -38.69 -19.82 39.78
C LEU A 4 -38.76 -20.14 41.29
N LEU A 5 -39.97 -20.17 41.84
CA LEU A 5 -40.23 -20.52 43.23
C LEU A 5 -39.86 -21.98 43.53
N ILE A 6 -40.15 -22.90 42.61
CA ILE A 6 -39.73 -24.32 42.71
C ILE A 6 -38.20 -24.45 42.65
N LEU A 7 -37.53 -23.69 41.78
CA LEU A 7 -36.06 -23.71 41.67
C LEU A 7 -35.39 -23.22 42.97
N ILE A 8 -35.92 -22.16 43.58
CA ILE A 8 -35.44 -21.61 44.86
C ILE A 8 -35.70 -22.60 46.01
N LEU A 9 -36.86 -23.27 46.01
CA LEU A 9 -37.18 -24.27 47.02
C LEU A 9 -36.27 -25.50 46.90
N LEU A 10 -36.01 -25.96 45.67
CA LEU A 10 -35.05 -27.04 45.42
C LEU A 10 -33.63 -26.64 45.83
N SER A 11 -33.16 -25.43 45.51
CA SER A 11 -31.82 -25.00 45.90
C SER A 11 -31.67 -24.90 47.43
N ALA A 12 -32.71 -24.45 48.14
CA ALA A 12 -32.73 -24.41 49.60
C ALA A 12 -32.71 -25.82 50.23
N ILE A 13 -33.48 -26.78 49.71
CA ILE A 13 -33.53 -28.16 50.22
C ILE A 13 -32.19 -28.88 50.00
N TYR A 14 -31.55 -28.64 48.85
CA TYR A 14 -30.18 -29.14 48.59
C TYR A 14 -29.20 -28.56 49.61
N SER A 15 -29.19 -27.25 49.87
CA SER A 15 -28.28 -26.63 50.85
C SER A 15 -28.45 -27.16 52.28
N PHE A 16 -29.68 -27.47 52.72
CA PHE A 16 -29.93 -28.04 54.05
C PHE A 16 -29.39 -29.46 54.24
N SER A 17 -29.28 -30.23 53.16
CA SER A 17 -28.85 -31.64 53.22
C SER A 17 -27.33 -31.80 53.27
N TYR A 18 -26.57 -30.84 52.71
CA TYR A 18 -25.11 -30.87 52.71
C TYR A 18 -24.48 -30.31 54.02
N GLY A 19 -25.20 -29.48 54.78
CA GLY A 19 -24.67 -28.85 56.01
C GLY A 19 -24.80 -29.66 57.29
N GLN A 20 -25.71 -30.64 57.37
CA GLN A 20 -25.98 -31.39 58.61
C GLN A 20 -24.80 -32.25 59.06
N GLY A 21 -24.09 -32.90 58.13
CA GLY A 21 -22.99 -33.81 58.48
C GLY A 21 -21.77 -33.12 59.10
N GLN A 22 -21.45 -31.90 58.67
CA GLN A 22 -20.30 -31.17 59.21
C GLN A 22 -20.59 -30.62 60.62
N ALA A 23 -21.79 -30.08 60.85
CA ALA A 23 -22.22 -29.60 62.16
C ALA A 23 -22.27 -30.74 63.20
N GLU A 24 -22.75 -31.91 62.79
CA GLU A 24 -22.78 -33.10 63.65
C GLU A 24 -21.36 -33.58 64.01
N LEU A 25 -20.44 -33.61 63.04
CA LEU A 25 -19.04 -33.96 63.30
C LEU A 25 -18.35 -32.92 64.21
N GLN A 26 -18.67 -31.63 64.07
CA GLN A 26 -18.17 -30.59 64.98
C GLN A 26 -18.67 -30.78 66.41
N ALA A 27 -19.94 -31.17 66.57
CA ALA A 27 -20.50 -31.47 67.89
C ALA A 27 -19.84 -32.71 68.52
N ILE A 28 -19.50 -33.72 67.73
CA ILE A 28 -18.73 -34.89 68.21
C ILE A 28 -17.32 -34.46 68.64
N ASN A 29 -16.64 -33.61 67.85
CA ASN A 29 -15.32 -33.10 68.21
C ASN A 29 -15.33 -32.20 69.45
N SER A 30 -16.38 -31.40 69.65
CA SER A 30 -16.49 -30.60 70.88
C SER A 30 -16.70 -31.50 72.10
N LYS A 31 -17.50 -32.57 71.95
CA LYS A 31 -17.74 -33.56 73.00
C LYS A 31 -16.51 -34.40 73.33
N SER A 32 -15.60 -34.64 72.38
CA SER A 32 -14.35 -35.36 72.67
C SER A 32 -13.33 -34.51 73.43
N LYS A 33 -13.47 -33.18 73.41
CA LYS A 33 -12.57 -32.23 74.07
C LYS A 33 -13.01 -31.82 75.48
N THR A 34 -14.13 -32.33 75.98
CA THR A 34 -14.58 -32.00 77.34
C THR A 34 -13.59 -32.54 78.39
N ILE A 35 -13.35 -31.74 79.42
CA ILE A 35 -12.43 -32.06 80.52
C ILE A 35 -13.05 -33.20 81.36
N TYR A 36 -12.26 -34.23 81.67
CA TYR A 36 -12.69 -35.44 82.40
C TYR A 36 -13.80 -36.25 81.73
N ILE A 37 -13.53 -36.74 80.52
CA ILE A 37 -14.39 -37.74 79.85
C ILE A 37 -14.08 -39.13 80.39
N LYS A 38 -15.12 -39.90 80.71
CA LYS A 38 -15.01 -41.34 81.01
C LYS A 38 -14.82 -42.18 79.74
N ALA A 39 -14.15 -43.32 79.86
CA ALA A 39 -13.87 -44.21 78.73
C ALA A 39 -15.15 -44.67 77.99
N GLU A 40 -16.27 -44.88 78.67
CA GLU A 40 -17.52 -45.31 78.04
C GLU A 40 -18.10 -44.22 77.12
N ALA A 41 -17.91 -42.95 77.48
CA ALA A 41 -18.33 -41.83 76.64
C ALA A 41 -17.44 -41.70 75.39
N LEU A 42 -16.15 -42.06 75.48
CA LEU A 42 -15.28 -42.15 74.30
C LEU A 42 -15.72 -43.27 73.35
N ASP A 43 -16.16 -44.42 73.88
CA ASP A 43 -16.70 -45.53 73.07
C ASP A 43 -17.95 -45.08 72.30
N GLN A 44 -18.83 -44.32 72.94
CA GLN A 44 -20.02 -43.76 72.29
C GLN A 44 -19.67 -42.75 71.18
N LEU A 45 -18.65 -41.91 71.41
CA LEU A 45 -18.15 -40.99 70.38
C LEU A 45 -17.53 -41.76 69.20
N MET A 46 -16.80 -42.85 69.46
CA MET A 46 -16.26 -43.73 68.42
C MET A 46 -17.34 -44.41 67.57
N ILE A 47 -18.46 -44.80 68.16
CA ILE A 47 -19.63 -45.31 67.41
C ILE A 47 -20.23 -44.20 66.55
N SER A 48 -20.35 -43.00 67.11
CA SER A 48 -20.90 -41.82 66.43
C SER A 48 -20.05 -41.33 65.25
N LEU A 49 -18.76 -41.69 65.22
CA LEU A 49 -17.83 -41.32 64.13
C LEU A 49 -17.95 -42.20 62.88
N ARG A 50 -18.43 -43.44 63.01
CA ARG A 50 -18.49 -44.42 61.89
C ARG A 50 -19.21 -43.90 60.64
N PRO A 51 -20.33 -43.16 60.73
CA PRO A 51 -21.03 -42.63 59.55
C PRO A 51 -20.21 -41.60 58.74
N PHE A 52 -19.12 -41.07 59.32
CA PHE A 52 -18.26 -40.07 58.70
C PHE A 52 -16.98 -40.66 58.09
N GLU A 53 -16.64 -41.92 58.37
CA GLU A 53 -15.42 -42.58 57.89
C GLU A 53 -15.32 -42.63 56.36
N ASN A 54 -16.45 -42.69 55.65
CA ASN A 54 -16.50 -42.71 54.18
C ASN A 54 -16.76 -41.33 53.54
N LYS A 55 -16.83 -40.26 54.34
CA LYS A 55 -17.09 -38.90 53.85
C LYS A 55 -15.77 -38.15 53.71
N HIS A 56 -15.60 -37.48 52.57
CA HIS A 56 -14.40 -36.69 52.23
C HIS A 56 -14.82 -35.35 51.64
N GLY A 57 -14.00 -34.31 51.82
CA GLY A 57 -14.28 -32.93 51.34
C GLY A 57 -14.56 -31.90 52.45
N ASP A 58 -14.65 -30.62 52.09
CA ASP A 58 -15.09 -29.48 52.92
C ASP A 58 -14.58 -29.43 54.39
N GLY A 59 -13.29 -29.74 54.61
CA GLY A 59 -12.69 -29.72 55.95
C GLY A 59 -13.15 -30.84 56.89
N ILE A 60 -13.99 -31.78 56.39
CA ILE A 60 -14.43 -32.98 57.11
C ILE A 60 -13.23 -33.86 57.43
N ASP A 61 -12.30 -34.04 56.48
CA ASP A 61 -11.12 -34.88 56.69
C ASP A 61 -10.27 -34.39 57.86
N THR A 62 -10.03 -33.08 57.93
CA THR A 62 -9.24 -32.44 59.00
C THR A 62 -9.94 -32.57 60.35
N LEU A 63 -11.26 -32.34 60.38
CA LEU A 63 -12.05 -32.42 61.59
C LEU A 63 -12.18 -33.86 62.11
N LEU A 64 -12.33 -34.84 61.21
CA LEU A 64 -12.38 -36.26 61.55
C LEU A 64 -11.04 -36.73 62.12
N MET A 65 -9.93 -36.33 61.49
CA MET A 65 -8.57 -36.60 61.99
C MET A 65 -8.33 -36.03 63.39
N ASP A 66 -8.71 -34.76 63.60
CA ASP A 66 -8.61 -34.09 64.91
C ASP A 66 -9.45 -34.82 65.97
N THR A 67 -10.63 -35.29 65.60
CA THR A 67 -11.53 -36.01 66.52
C THR A 67 -10.95 -37.37 66.91
N TYR A 68 -10.45 -38.17 65.98
CA TYR A 68 -9.80 -39.45 66.30
C TYR A 68 -8.54 -39.26 67.17
N LEU A 69 -7.73 -38.25 66.87
CA LEU A 69 -6.54 -37.95 67.66
C LEU A 69 -6.91 -37.54 69.09
N THR A 70 -7.95 -36.71 69.24
CA THR A 70 -8.45 -36.27 70.55
C THR A 70 -9.01 -37.44 71.35
N ILE A 71 -9.80 -38.33 70.74
CA ILE A 71 -10.34 -39.50 71.42
C ILE A 71 -9.22 -40.47 71.85
N SER A 72 -8.22 -40.69 70.99
CA SER A 72 -7.06 -41.52 71.33
C SER A 72 -6.32 -41.00 72.55
N LYS A 73 -6.12 -39.68 72.66
CA LYS A 73 -5.54 -39.03 73.84
C LYS A 73 -6.43 -39.20 75.07
N GLY A 74 -7.74 -39.02 74.91
CA GLY A 74 -8.70 -39.23 76.00
C GLY A 74 -8.65 -40.65 76.58
N TYR A 75 -8.46 -41.69 75.76
CA TYR A 75 -8.26 -43.05 76.26
C TYR A 75 -6.94 -43.19 77.03
N ALA A 76 -5.87 -42.57 76.54
CA ALA A 76 -4.57 -42.60 77.21
C ALA A 76 -4.63 -41.90 78.58
N GLU A 77 -5.33 -40.77 78.69
CA GLU A 77 -5.56 -40.04 79.94
C GLU A 77 -6.35 -40.86 80.97
N ASN A 78 -7.21 -41.79 80.52
CA ASN A 78 -7.95 -42.71 81.38
C ASN A 78 -7.22 -44.06 81.62
N ASN A 79 -5.94 -44.20 81.23
CA ASN A 79 -5.16 -45.45 81.31
C ASN A 79 -5.66 -46.62 80.43
N HIS A 80 -6.49 -46.34 79.42
CA HIS A 80 -6.97 -47.33 78.43
C HIS A 80 -6.03 -47.38 77.21
N PHE A 81 -4.77 -47.74 77.42
CA PHE A 81 -3.72 -47.62 76.39
C PHE A 81 -3.97 -48.47 75.14
N LYS A 82 -4.56 -49.66 75.29
CA LYS A 82 -4.87 -50.53 74.14
C LYS A 82 -5.90 -49.88 73.22
N GLN A 83 -7.01 -49.39 73.79
CA GLN A 83 -8.05 -48.67 73.06
C GLN A 83 -7.49 -47.39 72.43
N GLY A 84 -6.69 -46.64 73.18
CA GLY A 84 -6.00 -45.44 72.67
C GLY A 84 -5.12 -45.74 71.45
N TYR A 85 -4.37 -46.85 71.48
CA TYR A 85 -3.54 -47.30 70.36
C TYR A 85 -4.35 -47.73 69.14
N GLU A 86 -5.45 -48.47 69.33
CA GLU A 86 -6.35 -48.88 68.24
C GLU A 86 -6.97 -47.67 67.53
N VAL A 87 -7.42 -46.67 68.30
CA VAL A 87 -7.96 -45.41 67.75
C VAL A 87 -6.87 -44.59 67.06
N TYR A 88 -5.64 -44.56 67.61
CA TYR A 88 -4.52 -43.88 66.97
C TYR A 88 -4.16 -44.51 65.61
N ASN A 89 -4.19 -45.84 65.51
CA ASN A 89 -3.98 -46.52 64.23
C ASN A 89 -5.05 -46.15 63.21
N LYS A 90 -6.32 -46.04 63.61
CA LYS A 90 -7.39 -45.54 62.73
C LYS A 90 -7.11 -44.12 62.24
N TYR A 91 -6.65 -43.22 63.12
CA TYR A 91 -6.21 -41.88 62.74
C TYR A 91 -5.10 -41.93 61.68
N LEU A 92 -4.06 -42.75 61.88
CA LEU A 92 -2.97 -42.89 60.90
C LEU A 92 -3.46 -43.42 59.56
N SER A 93 -4.28 -44.48 59.56
CA SER A 93 -4.86 -45.04 58.34
C SER A 93 -5.67 -44.00 57.56
N TYR A 94 -6.52 -43.24 58.26
CA TYR A 94 -7.32 -42.19 57.63
C TYR A 94 -6.46 -41.05 57.09
N LYS A 95 -5.43 -40.63 57.84
CA LYS A 95 -4.46 -39.62 57.37
C LYS A 95 -3.74 -40.06 56.09
N ILE A 96 -3.30 -41.31 56.03
CA ILE A 96 -2.64 -41.87 54.83
C ILE A 96 -3.61 -41.89 53.65
N ALA A 97 -4.83 -42.40 53.83
CA ALA A 97 -5.84 -42.46 52.78
C ALA A 97 -6.20 -41.06 52.23
N SER A 98 -6.39 -40.10 53.14
CA SER A 98 -6.68 -38.71 52.78
C SER A 98 -5.52 -38.08 51.98
N LEU A 99 -4.27 -38.24 52.42
CA LEU A 99 -3.10 -37.75 51.68
C LEU A 99 -2.97 -38.38 50.29
N GLN A 100 -3.28 -39.67 50.15
CA GLN A 100 -3.31 -40.34 48.83
C GLN A 100 -4.37 -39.73 47.91
N LEU A 101 -5.55 -39.41 48.44
CA LEU A 101 -6.63 -38.75 47.70
C LEU A 101 -6.24 -37.32 47.28
N TYR A 102 -5.62 -36.54 48.16
CA TYR A 102 -5.10 -35.21 47.82
C TYR A 102 -4.02 -35.29 46.73
N LYS A 103 -3.10 -36.26 46.84
CA LYS A 103 -2.05 -36.50 45.84
C LYS A 103 -2.65 -36.85 44.48
N SER A 104 -3.58 -37.81 44.42
CA SER A 104 -4.21 -38.23 43.16
C SER A 104 -4.99 -37.10 42.51
N LYS A 105 -5.76 -36.32 43.28
CA LYS A 105 -6.48 -35.14 42.81
C LYS A 105 -5.54 -34.06 42.26
N THR A 106 -4.43 -33.81 42.95
CA THR A 106 -3.42 -32.83 42.52
C THR A 106 -2.75 -33.27 41.21
N ILE A 107 -2.39 -34.54 41.08
CA ILE A 107 -1.83 -35.10 39.84
C ILE A 107 -2.84 -35.01 38.70
N ALA A 108 -4.10 -35.37 38.93
CA ALA A 108 -5.15 -35.29 37.93
C ALA A 108 -5.38 -33.84 37.45
N ASN A 109 -5.42 -32.89 38.39
CA ASN A 109 -5.55 -31.46 38.07
C ASN A 109 -4.34 -30.95 37.27
N ALA A 110 -3.11 -31.33 37.66
CA ALA A 110 -1.90 -30.97 36.94
C ALA A 110 -1.89 -31.57 35.52
N ALA A 111 -2.26 -32.85 35.37
CA ALA A 111 -2.37 -33.51 34.06
C ALA A 111 -3.42 -32.84 33.17
N SER A 112 -4.57 -32.47 33.72
CA SER A 112 -5.61 -31.71 33.01
C SER A 112 -5.07 -30.35 32.54
N SER A 113 -4.40 -29.60 33.42
CA SER A 113 -3.80 -28.31 33.06
C SER A 113 -2.72 -28.44 31.97
N ILE A 114 -1.91 -29.49 32.00
CA ILE A 114 -0.89 -29.76 30.99
C ILE A 114 -1.56 -30.06 29.64
N ASN A 115 -2.60 -30.90 29.63
CA ASN A 115 -3.35 -31.21 28.42
C ASN A 115 -4.01 -29.97 27.80
N THR A 116 -4.60 -29.09 28.62
CA THR A 116 -5.15 -27.82 28.14
C THR A 116 -4.08 -26.92 27.52
N ARG A 117 -2.90 -26.80 28.14
CA ARG A 117 -1.77 -26.05 27.57
C ARG A 117 -1.31 -26.64 26.24
N ARG A 118 -1.12 -27.95 26.18
CA ARG A 118 -0.73 -28.66 24.96
C ARG A 118 -1.74 -28.46 23.82
N GLN A 119 -3.04 -28.50 24.12
CA GLN A 119 -4.07 -28.22 23.11
C GLN A 119 -3.98 -26.79 22.58
N LYS A 120 -3.73 -25.81 23.46
CA LYS A 120 -3.54 -24.41 23.07
C LYS A 120 -2.28 -24.22 22.21
N ASP A 121 -1.18 -24.86 22.59
CA ASP A 121 0.08 -24.78 21.85
C ASP A 121 -0.07 -25.43 20.46
N ASN A 122 -0.75 -26.56 20.36
CA ASN A 122 -1.06 -27.21 19.08
C ASN A 122 -1.93 -26.33 18.17
N ALA A 123 -2.94 -25.66 18.73
CA ALA A 123 -3.79 -24.74 17.97
C ALA A 123 -2.97 -23.55 17.43
N ALA A 124 -2.10 -22.97 18.27
CA ALA A 124 -1.21 -21.88 17.86
C ALA A 124 -0.21 -22.32 16.78
N GLN A 125 0.31 -23.55 16.84
CA GLN A 125 1.18 -24.10 15.80
C GLN A 125 0.46 -24.23 14.45
N LEU A 126 -0.79 -24.68 14.45
CA LEU A 126 -1.60 -24.76 13.22
C LEU A 126 -1.89 -23.37 12.66
N GLU A 127 -2.21 -22.40 13.51
CA GLU A 127 -2.43 -21.01 13.10
C GLU A 127 -1.17 -20.37 12.49
N LEU A 128 0.00 -20.62 13.09
CA LEU A 128 1.28 -20.19 12.55
C LEU A 128 1.59 -20.86 11.21
N GLN A 129 1.35 -22.17 11.06
CA GLN A 129 1.52 -22.85 9.78
C GLN A 129 0.60 -22.29 8.70
N ASN A 130 -0.66 -22.01 9.02
CA ASN A 130 -1.60 -21.38 8.09
C ASN A 130 -1.12 -19.98 7.69
N SER A 131 -0.60 -19.20 8.64
CA SER A 131 -0.05 -17.87 8.36
C SER A 131 1.18 -17.92 7.47
N ILE A 132 2.07 -18.89 7.69
CA ILE A 132 3.24 -19.13 6.83
C ILE A 132 2.80 -19.49 5.41
N ASN A 133 1.84 -20.41 5.27
CA ASN A 133 1.32 -20.80 3.95
C ASN A 133 0.69 -19.61 3.22
N GLN A 134 -0.08 -18.78 3.92
CA GLN A 134 -0.65 -17.57 3.35
C GLN A 134 0.45 -16.58 2.91
N LEU A 135 1.46 -16.35 3.74
CA LEU A 135 2.59 -15.50 3.38
C LEU A 135 3.36 -16.03 2.17
N THR A 136 3.51 -17.35 2.02
CA THR A 136 4.11 -17.95 0.82
C THR A 136 3.28 -17.67 -0.42
N ILE A 137 1.95 -17.84 -0.35
CA ILE A 137 1.04 -17.50 -1.44
C ILE A 137 1.17 -16.01 -1.80
N ASP A 138 1.15 -15.13 -0.80
CA ASP A 138 1.26 -13.68 -1.02
C ASP A 138 2.61 -13.29 -1.66
N ILE A 139 3.70 -13.97 -1.28
CA ILE A 139 5.03 -13.78 -1.89
C ILE A 139 5.01 -14.20 -3.36
N ASP A 140 4.41 -15.34 -3.68
CA ASP A 140 4.30 -15.84 -5.06
C ASP A 140 3.43 -14.91 -5.92
N ASP A 141 2.31 -14.42 -5.38
CA ASP A 141 1.45 -13.45 -6.04
C ASP A 141 2.18 -12.12 -6.29
N LEU A 142 2.89 -11.59 -5.30
CA LEU A 142 3.74 -10.40 -5.47
C LEU A 142 4.84 -10.62 -6.52
N GLY A 143 5.41 -11.82 -6.60
CA GLY A 143 6.37 -12.22 -7.62
C GLY A 143 5.76 -12.19 -9.02
N SER A 144 4.57 -12.76 -9.17
CA SER A 144 3.78 -12.77 -10.40
C SER A 144 3.41 -11.35 -10.85
N ASP A 145 2.87 -10.54 -9.95
CA ASP A 145 2.46 -9.15 -10.24
C ASP A 145 3.64 -8.28 -10.66
N ARG A 146 4.79 -8.42 -10.01
CA ARG A 146 6.02 -7.72 -10.42
C ARG A 146 6.50 -8.13 -11.81
N SER A 147 6.36 -9.42 -12.15
CA SER A 147 6.71 -9.93 -13.48
C SER A 147 5.77 -9.37 -14.56
N ALA A 148 4.47 -9.36 -14.29
CA ALA A 148 3.47 -8.77 -15.17
C ALA A 148 3.70 -7.25 -15.34
N PHE A 149 3.93 -6.53 -14.25
CA PHE A 149 4.24 -5.09 -14.28
C PHE A 149 5.45 -4.78 -15.15
N LYS A 150 6.56 -5.54 -15.02
CA LYS A 150 7.74 -5.36 -15.87
C LYS A 150 7.42 -5.54 -17.36
N LYS A 151 6.56 -6.50 -17.72
CA LYS A 151 6.15 -6.71 -19.12
C LYS A 151 5.35 -5.52 -19.65
N TYR A 152 4.34 -5.06 -18.92
CA TYR A 152 3.51 -3.92 -19.34
C TYR A 152 4.29 -2.59 -19.36
N PHE A 153 5.15 -2.36 -18.37
CA PHE A 153 5.99 -1.17 -18.30
C PHE A 153 7.00 -1.11 -19.44
N SER A 154 7.64 -2.24 -19.76
CA SER A 154 8.53 -2.36 -20.94
C SER A 154 7.77 -2.08 -22.24
N LEU A 155 6.58 -2.67 -22.41
CA LEU A 155 5.74 -2.44 -23.58
C LEU A 155 5.34 -0.97 -23.72
N ALA A 156 5.01 -0.30 -22.61
CA ALA A 156 4.68 1.13 -22.60
C ALA A 156 5.87 2.00 -23.08
N ILE A 157 7.09 1.69 -22.62
CA ILE A 157 8.30 2.42 -23.07
C ILE A 157 8.56 2.20 -24.56
N ILE A 158 8.36 0.98 -25.07
CA ILE A 158 8.53 0.67 -26.51
C ILE A 158 7.54 1.49 -27.34
N ILE A 159 6.25 1.52 -26.95
CA ILE A 159 5.22 2.28 -27.65
C ILE A 159 5.54 3.79 -27.62
N LEU A 160 5.95 4.31 -26.46
CA LEU A 160 6.30 5.73 -26.33
C LEU A 160 7.49 6.10 -27.23
N SER A 161 8.51 5.25 -27.28
CA SER A 161 9.67 5.42 -28.16
C SER A 161 9.27 5.43 -29.63
N LEU A 162 8.30 4.59 -30.01
CA LEU A 162 7.80 4.48 -31.37
C LEU A 162 7.01 5.73 -31.80
N ILE A 163 6.23 6.31 -30.87
CA ILE A 163 5.54 7.59 -31.07
C ILE A 163 6.56 8.71 -31.27
N PHE A 164 7.60 8.79 -30.43
CA PHE A 164 8.66 9.79 -30.56
C PHE A 164 9.40 9.67 -31.89
N ALA A 165 9.77 8.44 -32.29
CA ALA A 165 10.43 8.20 -33.58
C ALA A 165 9.54 8.63 -34.75
N SER A 166 8.25 8.30 -34.72
CA SER A 166 7.27 8.73 -35.74
C SER A 166 7.16 10.25 -35.84
N MET A 167 7.09 10.95 -34.70
CA MET A 167 7.11 12.42 -34.68
C MET A 167 8.38 12.98 -35.29
N LEU A 168 9.55 12.42 -34.94
CA LEU A 168 10.85 12.87 -35.43
C LEU A 168 10.98 12.71 -36.94
N VAL A 169 10.50 11.59 -37.49
CA VAL A 169 10.45 11.37 -38.95
C VAL A 169 9.54 12.40 -39.61
N ASN A 170 8.35 12.64 -39.07
CA ASN A 170 7.43 13.65 -39.60
C ASN A 170 8.03 15.07 -39.56
N TYR A 171 8.72 15.43 -38.48
CA TYR A 171 9.46 16.69 -38.41
C TYR A 171 10.61 16.75 -39.42
N GLY A 172 11.35 15.65 -39.61
CA GLY A 172 12.40 15.55 -40.62
C GLY A 172 11.89 15.76 -42.05
N ILE A 173 10.74 15.18 -42.39
CA ILE A 173 10.09 15.39 -43.70
C ILE A 173 9.65 16.85 -43.85
N LYS A 174 8.97 17.43 -42.84
CA LYS A 174 8.56 18.84 -42.87
C LYS A 174 9.75 19.78 -43.02
N PHE A 175 10.84 19.52 -42.31
CA PHE A 175 12.06 20.32 -42.39
C PHE A 175 12.72 20.21 -43.77
N LYS A 176 12.79 19.00 -44.35
CA LYS A 176 13.30 18.80 -45.71
C LYS A 176 12.47 19.57 -46.74
N ASN A 177 11.15 19.53 -46.62
CA ASN A 177 10.25 20.29 -47.50
C ASN A 177 10.46 21.79 -47.33
N LEU A 178 10.53 22.30 -46.09
CA LEU A 178 10.80 23.71 -45.82
C LEU A 178 12.15 24.16 -46.40
N LYS A 179 13.18 23.33 -46.26
CA LYS A 179 14.51 23.59 -46.83
C LYS A 179 14.46 23.65 -48.35
N ASN A 180 13.69 22.78 -49.00
CA ASN A 180 13.48 22.83 -50.44
C ASN A 180 12.74 24.11 -50.86
N THR A 181 11.65 24.47 -50.17
CA THR A 181 10.91 25.72 -50.45
C THR A 181 11.77 26.96 -50.25
N ILE A 182 12.62 27.01 -49.22
CA ILE A 182 13.56 28.12 -49.01
C ILE A 182 14.58 28.19 -50.14
N LYS A 183 15.09 27.04 -50.61
CA LYS A 183 16.02 26.97 -51.73
C LYS A 183 15.36 27.48 -53.03
N GLU A 184 14.16 27.00 -53.32
CA GLU A 184 13.35 27.44 -54.47
C GLU A 184 13.06 28.95 -54.42
N ASN A 185 12.66 29.48 -53.25
CA ASN A 185 12.43 30.91 -53.05
C ASN A 185 13.70 31.74 -53.22
N LYS A 186 14.85 31.25 -52.73
CA LYS A 186 16.15 31.91 -52.91
C LYS A 186 16.54 31.97 -54.39
N ASP A 187 16.38 30.86 -55.11
CA ASP A 187 16.70 30.77 -56.53
C ASP A 187 15.75 31.65 -57.37
N SER A 188 14.46 31.69 -57.02
CA SER A 188 13.47 32.60 -57.60
C SER A 188 13.81 34.06 -57.33
N MET A 189 14.16 34.42 -56.09
CA MET A 189 14.56 35.77 -55.72
C MET A 189 15.81 36.24 -56.48
N LEU A 190 16.83 35.38 -56.60
CA LEU A 190 18.03 35.66 -57.40
C LEU A 190 17.69 35.90 -58.88
N THR A 191 16.80 35.09 -59.43
CA THR A 191 16.36 35.22 -60.82
C THR A 191 15.57 36.51 -61.05
N ASN A 192 14.63 36.83 -60.15
CA ASN A 192 13.86 38.07 -60.18
C ASN A 192 14.75 39.30 -59.97
N HIS A 193 15.75 39.23 -59.09
CA HIS A 193 16.73 40.30 -58.91
C HIS A 193 17.55 40.51 -60.18
N ARG A 194 18.04 39.43 -60.82
CA ARG A 194 18.76 39.49 -62.11
C ARG A 194 17.89 40.13 -63.20
N LEU A 195 16.63 39.70 -63.33
CA LEU A 195 15.66 40.27 -64.26
C LEU A 195 15.42 41.77 -63.99
N GLY A 196 15.26 42.14 -62.71
CA GLY A 196 15.08 43.53 -62.29
C GLY A 196 16.31 44.40 -62.56
N THR A 197 17.51 43.89 -62.35
CA THR A 197 18.77 44.58 -62.71
C THR A 197 18.93 44.74 -64.21
N LEU A 198 18.60 43.71 -65.01
CA LEU A 198 18.63 43.79 -66.47
C LEU A 198 17.60 44.80 -66.99
N GLY A 199 16.38 44.81 -66.44
CA GLY A 199 15.36 45.79 -66.78
C GLY A 199 15.75 47.23 -66.40
N ARG A 200 16.39 47.43 -65.24
CA ARG A 200 16.94 48.74 -64.86
C ARG A 200 18.09 49.19 -65.76
N PHE A 201 18.95 48.25 -66.16
CA PHE A 201 20.06 48.53 -67.08
C PHE A 201 19.55 48.91 -68.47
N ALA A 202 18.60 48.15 -69.03
CA ALA A 202 17.97 48.45 -70.31
C ALA A 202 17.28 49.83 -70.31
N LYS A 203 16.51 50.15 -69.26
CA LYS A 203 15.90 51.48 -69.10
C LYS A 203 16.93 52.60 -68.96
N GLY A 204 18.02 52.36 -68.24
CA GLY A 204 19.11 53.32 -68.09
C GLY A 204 19.81 53.61 -69.42
N TYR A 205 20.08 52.56 -70.19
CA TYR A 205 20.71 52.67 -71.51
C TYR A 205 19.81 53.46 -72.46
N GLN A 206 18.53 53.08 -72.58
CA GLN A 206 17.56 53.77 -73.43
C GLN A 206 17.44 55.26 -73.07
N LYS A 207 17.42 55.60 -71.78
CA LYS A 207 17.33 56.99 -71.32
C LYS A 207 18.55 57.82 -71.72
N GLU A 208 19.77 57.28 -71.62
CA GLU A 208 20.97 58.00 -72.04
C GLU A 208 21.11 58.10 -73.56
N THR A 209 20.72 57.06 -74.31
CA THR A 209 20.67 57.16 -75.78
C THR A 209 19.69 58.24 -76.22
N PHE A 210 18.49 58.32 -75.61
CA PHE A 210 17.53 59.37 -75.94
C PHE A 210 18.02 60.77 -75.59
N LYS A 211 18.71 60.96 -74.46
CA LYS A 211 19.31 62.27 -74.14
C LYS A 211 20.37 62.67 -75.17
N SER A 212 21.23 61.73 -75.59
CA SER A 212 22.23 61.97 -76.63
C SER A 212 21.57 62.36 -77.96
N ILE A 213 20.50 61.66 -78.37
CA ILE A 213 19.72 61.99 -79.57
C ILE A 213 19.15 63.41 -79.48
N VAL A 214 18.53 63.78 -78.35
CA VAL A 214 17.98 65.14 -78.13
C VAL A 214 19.08 66.21 -78.16
N ALA A 215 20.26 65.94 -77.57
CA ALA A 215 21.39 66.87 -77.64
C ALA A 215 21.88 67.06 -79.08
N THR A 216 21.90 65.99 -79.88
CA THR A 216 22.28 66.00 -81.29
C THR A 216 21.24 66.74 -82.15
N GLU A 217 19.95 66.59 -81.86
CA GLU A 217 18.89 67.37 -82.51
C GLU A 217 19.05 68.87 -82.22
N ASN A 218 19.35 69.24 -80.97
CA ASN A 218 19.54 70.63 -80.58
C ASN A 218 20.75 71.26 -81.28
N THR A 219 21.88 70.55 -81.38
CA THR A 219 23.04 71.05 -82.13
C THR A 219 22.76 71.18 -83.62
N ILE A 220 22.04 70.24 -84.23
CA ILE A 220 21.64 70.33 -85.64
C ILE A 220 20.64 71.46 -85.87
N ALA A 221 19.69 71.69 -84.96
CA ALA A 221 18.74 72.79 -85.03
C ALA A 221 19.46 74.15 -84.92
N GLN A 222 20.47 74.25 -84.06
CA GLN A 222 21.33 75.42 -83.94
C GLN A 222 22.13 75.66 -85.23
N ILE A 223 22.80 74.64 -85.76
CA ILE A 223 23.51 74.71 -87.06
C ILE A 223 22.55 75.16 -88.18
N LYS A 224 21.32 74.64 -88.22
CA LYS A 224 20.31 75.04 -89.20
C LYS A 224 19.90 76.51 -89.05
N SER A 225 19.80 77.01 -87.82
CA SER A 225 19.48 78.43 -87.56
C SER A 225 20.61 79.36 -88.00
N GLU A 226 21.87 78.95 -87.77
CA GLU A 226 23.07 79.69 -88.20
C GLU A 226 23.17 79.70 -89.73
N ILE A 227 22.90 78.57 -90.39
CA ILE A 227 22.85 78.45 -91.86
C ILE A 227 21.79 79.38 -92.47
N LYS A 228 20.59 79.48 -91.86
CA LYS A 228 19.53 80.39 -92.34
C LYS A 228 19.89 81.87 -92.24
N SER A 229 20.82 82.24 -91.35
CA SER A 229 21.28 83.61 -91.17
C SER A 229 22.42 84.02 -92.10
N SER A 230 22.96 83.08 -92.88
CA SER A 230 24.09 83.30 -93.80
C SER A 230 23.62 83.56 -95.24
N THR A 231 24.21 84.54 -95.92
CA THR A 231 23.87 84.97 -97.30
C THR A 231 24.66 84.26 -98.40
N ASP A 232 25.41 83.18 -98.08
CA ASP A 232 26.23 82.45 -99.04
C ASP A 232 25.42 81.36 -99.81
N PRO A 233 25.41 81.38 -101.15
CA PRO A 233 24.61 80.48 -101.99
C PRO A 233 25.00 78.98 -101.92
N ASN A 234 26.13 78.61 -101.32
CA ASN A 234 26.53 77.20 -101.16
C ASN A 234 25.78 76.44 -100.02
N PHE A 235 24.98 77.13 -99.21
CA PHE A 235 24.35 76.55 -98.01
C PHE A 235 23.06 75.74 -98.23
N LYS A 236 22.46 75.75 -99.42
CA LYS A 236 21.20 75.01 -99.69
C LYS A 236 21.32 73.49 -99.52
N LYS A 237 22.49 72.90 -99.79
CA LYS A 237 22.72 71.46 -99.57
C LYS A 237 22.82 71.10 -98.08
N ALA A 238 23.37 71.98 -97.26
CA ALA A 238 23.53 71.77 -95.82
C ALA A 238 22.19 71.85 -95.08
N ASP A 239 21.29 72.76 -95.48
CA ASP A 239 19.94 72.88 -94.90
C ASP A 239 19.07 71.63 -95.17
N LEU A 240 19.23 71.03 -96.35
CA LEU A 240 18.54 69.80 -96.75
C LEU A 240 19.03 68.58 -95.92
N LEU A 241 20.33 68.49 -95.65
CA LEU A 241 20.91 67.45 -94.79
C LEU A 241 20.51 67.62 -93.32
N CYS A 242 20.50 68.84 -92.80
CA CYS A 242 20.02 69.09 -91.43
C CYS A 242 18.54 68.70 -91.27
N SER A 243 17.73 68.96 -92.31
CA SER A 243 16.31 68.60 -92.33
C SER A 243 16.08 67.08 -92.40
N SER A 244 16.88 66.34 -93.16
CA SER A 244 16.75 64.88 -93.24
C SER A 244 17.17 64.18 -91.94
N ILE A 245 18.21 64.68 -91.26
CA ILE A 245 18.65 64.12 -89.97
C ILE A 245 17.63 64.41 -88.85
N LEU A 246 17.03 65.61 -88.83
CA LEU A 246 15.94 65.93 -87.90
C LEU A 246 14.70 65.05 -88.13
N LYS A 247 14.40 64.72 -89.38
CA LYS A 247 13.31 63.80 -89.70
C LYS A 247 13.62 62.36 -89.23
N ALA A 248 14.82 61.85 -89.51
CA ALA A 248 15.23 60.50 -89.10
C ALA A 248 15.27 60.33 -87.57
N THR A 249 15.70 61.36 -86.84
CA THR A 249 15.72 61.34 -85.36
C THR A 249 14.31 61.37 -84.76
N SER A 250 13.36 62.08 -85.40
CA SER A 250 11.94 62.05 -85.00
C SER A 250 11.27 60.69 -85.24
N GLU A 251 11.62 59.99 -86.33
CA GLU A 251 11.09 58.66 -86.64
C GLU A 251 11.61 57.60 -85.65
N LEU A 252 12.86 57.71 -85.20
CA LEU A 252 13.44 56.85 -84.15
C LEU A 252 12.73 56.99 -82.79
N LYS A 253 12.20 58.18 -82.44
CA LYS A 253 11.36 58.37 -81.24
C LYS A 253 9.97 57.74 -81.37
N GLY A 254 9.49 57.53 -82.60
CA GLY A 254 8.19 56.89 -82.87
C GLY A 254 8.19 55.36 -82.73
N ILE A 255 9.37 54.74 -82.66
CA ILE A 255 9.50 53.30 -82.42
C ILE A 255 9.39 53.05 -80.91
N ASN A 256 8.16 52.85 -80.44
CA ASN A 256 7.89 52.36 -79.09
C ASN A 256 8.22 50.86 -79.02
N ILE A 257 9.23 50.48 -78.23
CA ILE A 257 9.43 49.12 -77.72
C ILE A 257 9.15 49.15 -76.22
#